data_AF-A0A525CGZ0-F1
#
_entry.id   AF-A0A525CGZ0-F1
#
_cell.length_a   1.000
_cell.length_b   1.000
_cell.length_c   1.000
_cell.angle_alpha   90.00
_cell.angle_beta   90.00
_cell.angle_gamma   90.00
#
_symmetry.space_group_name_H-M   'P 1'
#
loop_
_entity.id
_entity.type
_entity.pdbx_description
1 polymer ?
#
loop_
_entity_poly.entity_id
_entity_poly.type
_entity_poly.pdbx_seq_one_letter_code
_entity_poly.pdbx_strand_id
1 'polypeptide(L)'
;MFRCLVHLAVLSPSAGLSYPSFPGAELLGVSMGKRLDPHQYSLLAPKTNLDAFLTDQELSISSSFSNPATFDGHLRIYPVLRCNLACAYCVNEEMGPTVKDYPRVEPEAWAQAINRAGRHVVLTGGEPFLYKGLEALCNMIDPQLKVRVYTNLCLDLAKRLSSLTRPVHFYVSWHPGQNADRERFLANIGAIEASLHLSHTTHAIEALESTDFLAEDLAWFADRNLILDLDPDQRGFAGSGQATARPALCRRKIILIGPDGARYQCVSKLMRAKDPLSNFLTGSAPTPIPTHTDAEELLSLCPEFGRCAPCDQLGQTRMDLLTSSSTERP
;
A
#
# COMPACT_ATOMS: atom_id res chain seq x y z
N MET A 1 53.41 5.73 3.34
CA MET A 1 54.24 4.67 2.73
C MET A 1 54.05 3.40 3.54
N PHE A 2 53.32 2.41 3.02
CA PHE A 2 53.66 0.98 3.03
C PHE A 2 52.52 0.26 2.29
N ARG A 3 52.84 -0.20 1.08
CA ARG A 3 52.04 -1.13 0.28
C ARG A 3 52.30 -2.53 0.83
N CYS A 4 51.29 -3.40 0.84
CA CYS A 4 51.52 -4.80 0.47
C CYS A 4 50.28 -5.38 -0.22
N LEU A 5 50.55 -6.16 -1.26
CA LEU A 5 49.67 -6.69 -2.29
C LEU A 5 49.32 -8.17 -2.01
N VAL A 6 48.11 -8.56 -2.44
CA VAL A 6 47.75 -9.78 -3.20
C VAL A 6 47.80 -11.16 -2.50
N HIS A 7 46.64 -11.84 -2.46
CA HIS A 7 46.44 -13.06 -3.28
C HIS A 7 44.96 -13.43 -3.49
N LEU A 8 44.62 -13.69 -4.76
CA LEU A 8 43.45 -14.46 -5.19
C LEU A 8 43.55 -15.92 -4.77
N ALA A 9 42.41 -16.54 -4.43
CA ALA A 9 42.13 -17.94 -4.76
C ALA A 9 40.63 -18.09 -5.10
N VAL A 10 40.39 -18.90 -6.13
CA VAL A 10 39.13 -19.16 -6.85
C VAL A 10 38.61 -20.56 -6.47
N LEU A 11 37.34 -20.84 -6.80
CA LEU A 11 36.60 -22.14 -6.83
C LEU A 11 35.83 -22.49 -5.55
N SER A 12 34.57 -22.96 -5.55
CA SER A 12 33.46 -23.06 -6.53
C SER A 12 32.20 -23.53 -5.74
N PRO A 13 31.00 -23.71 -6.36
CA PRO A 13 29.68 -23.55 -5.74
C PRO A 13 29.06 -24.85 -5.21
N SER A 14 28.01 -24.75 -4.39
CA SER A 14 26.77 -25.56 -4.46
C SER A 14 25.95 -25.47 -3.17
N ALA A 15 24.69 -25.04 -3.30
CA ALA A 15 23.54 -25.58 -2.55
C ALA A 15 22.27 -25.03 -3.19
N GLY A 16 21.73 -25.79 -4.14
CA GLY A 16 20.44 -25.52 -4.75
C GLY A 16 19.32 -25.78 -3.75
N LEU A 17 18.36 -24.86 -3.70
CA LEU A 17 17.07 -25.10 -3.07
C LEU A 17 16.07 -25.44 -4.18
N SER A 18 15.66 -26.69 -4.21
CA SER A 18 14.61 -27.24 -5.05
C SER A 18 13.24 -26.88 -4.48
N TYR A 19 12.38 -26.28 -5.28
CA TYR A 19 10.96 -26.12 -4.98
C TYR A 19 10.20 -27.41 -5.36
N PRO A 20 9.17 -27.82 -4.59
CA PRO A 20 8.39 -28.99 -4.92
C PRO A 20 7.49 -28.74 -6.14
N SER A 21 7.59 -29.64 -7.11
CA SER A 21 6.70 -29.76 -8.27
C SER A 21 5.32 -30.24 -7.84
N PHE A 22 4.27 -29.47 -8.16
CA PHE A 22 2.87 -29.88 -7.99
C PHE A 22 2.39 -30.68 -9.21
N PRO A 23 1.58 -31.74 -9.03
CA PRO A 23 1.05 -32.54 -10.12
C PRO A 23 -0.05 -31.81 -10.89
N GLY A 24 -0.06 -32.03 -12.21
CA GLY A 24 -0.85 -31.30 -13.19
C GLY A 24 -2.36 -31.52 -13.09
N ALA A 25 -3.09 -30.44 -13.36
CA ALA A 25 -4.48 -30.50 -13.80
C ALA A 25 -4.49 -30.37 -15.34
N GLU A 26 -4.88 -31.45 -16.02
CA GLU A 26 -5.25 -31.39 -17.43
C GLU A 26 -6.49 -30.51 -17.59
N LEU A 27 -6.35 -29.40 -18.32
CA LEU A 27 -7.47 -28.58 -18.77
C LEU A 27 -7.63 -28.74 -20.27
N LEU A 28 -8.87 -29.10 -20.62
CA LEU A 28 -9.41 -29.32 -21.96
C LEU A 28 -9.01 -28.22 -22.95
N GLY A 29 -8.66 -28.66 -24.15
CA GLY A 29 -8.17 -27.83 -25.24
C GLY A 29 -9.17 -26.77 -25.70
N VAL A 30 -8.81 -25.52 -25.45
CA VAL A 30 -9.29 -24.35 -26.20
C VAL A 30 -8.05 -23.72 -26.83
N SER A 31 -8.04 -23.50 -28.14
CA SER A 31 -6.88 -22.94 -28.83
C SER A 31 -6.59 -21.54 -28.32
N MET A 32 -5.49 -21.37 -27.60
CA MET A 32 -5.05 -20.07 -27.10
C MET A 32 -4.36 -19.30 -28.22
N GLY A 33 -4.96 -18.17 -28.61
CA GLY A 33 -4.20 -17.07 -29.22
C GLY A 33 -3.01 -16.71 -28.31
N LYS A 34 -1.93 -16.19 -28.91
CA LYS A 34 -0.65 -15.89 -28.24
C LYS A 34 -0.86 -15.38 -26.81
N ARG A 35 -0.61 -16.23 -25.80
CA ARG A 35 -0.63 -15.82 -24.39
C ARG A 35 0.46 -14.77 -24.23
N LEU A 36 0.07 -13.57 -23.82
CA LEU A 36 0.99 -12.58 -23.25
C LEU A 36 1.77 -13.27 -22.12
N ASP A 37 3.10 -13.23 -22.17
CA ASP A 37 3.96 -13.81 -21.15
C ASP A 37 3.66 -13.12 -19.80
N PRO A 38 3.16 -13.86 -18.78
CA PRO A 38 2.81 -13.26 -17.51
C PRO A 38 4.00 -12.73 -16.70
N HIS A 39 5.24 -12.98 -17.13
CA HIS A 39 6.45 -12.44 -16.51
C HIS A 39 6.98 -11.17 -17.22
N GLN A 40 6.35 -10.73 -18.32
CA GLN A 40 6.73 -9.50 -19.03
C GLN A 40 5.99 -8.23 -18.58
N TYR A 41 5.20 -8.27 -17.49
CA TYR A 41 4.52 -7.09 -16.94
C TYR A 41 5.51 -6.12 -16.27
N SER A 42 6.25 -5.45 -17.14
CA SER A 42 7.21 -4.41 -16.85
C SER A 42 6.48 -3.07 -16.82
N LEU A 43 6.95 -2.15 -15.99
CA LEU A 43 6.55 -0.75 -16.11
C LEU A 43 6.73 -0.34 -17.57
N LEU A 44 5.65 0.12 -18.20
CA LEU A 44 5.76 0.67 -19.54
C LEU A 44 6.57 1.96 -19.44
N ALA A 45 7.44 2.19 -20.41
CA ALA A 45 8.23 3.41 -20.45
C ALA A 45 7.29 4.64 -20.41
N PRO A 46 7.66 5.74 -19.73
CA PRO A 46 6.81 6.93 -19.60
C PRO A 46 6.34 7.54 -20.94
N LYS A 47 6.99 7.17 -22.05
CA LYS A 47 6.70 7.65 -23.42
C LYS A 47 6.20 6.55 -24.37
N THR A 48 5.76 5.41 -23.85
CA THR A 48 5.18 4.37 -24.72
C THR A 48 4.01 4.97 -25.49
N ASN A 49 4.09 4.92 -26.83
CA ASN A 49 2.93 5.21 -27.67
C ASN A 49 1.89 4.12 -27.39
N LEU A 50 0.92 4.48 -26.56
CA LEU A 50 -0.02 3.50 -26.02
C LEU A 50 -0.87 2.90 -27.12
N ASP A 51 -1.28 3.68 -28.11
CA ASP A 51 -2.11 3.21 -29.21
C ASP A 51 -1.34 2.20 -30.07
N ALA A 52 -0.06 2.46 -30.33
CA ALA A 52 0.81 1.51 -31.02
C ALA A 52 0.99 0.22 -30.21
N PHE A 53 1.26 0.32 -28.90
CA PHE A 53 1.38 -0.83 -28.02
C PHE A 53 0.10 -1.68 -27.99
N LEU A 54 -1.06 -1.06 -27.82
CA LEU A 54 -2.34 -1.76 -27.79
C LEU A 54 -2.62 -2.44 -29.14
N THR A 55 -2.34 -1.76 -30.25
CA THR A 55 -2.48 -2.31 -31.61
C THR A 55 -1.57 -3.53 -31.80
N ASP A 56 -0.29 -3.43 -31.43
CA ASP A 56 0.68 -4.53 -31.55
C ASP A 56 0.30 -5.76 -30.70
N GLN A 57 -0.39 -5.54 -29.58
CA GLN A 57 -0.90 -6.61 -28.71
C GLN A 57 -2.32 -7.08 -29.09
N GLU A 58 -2.92 -6.53 -30.15
CA GLU A 58 -4.32 -6.78 -30.56
C GLU A 58 -5.35 -6.53 -29.43
N LEU A 59 -5.08 -5.54 -28.57
CA LEU A 59 -5.92 -5.17 -27.44
C LEU A 59 -6.69 -3.88 -27.72
N SER A 60 -7.92 -3.80 -27.20
CA SER A 60 -8.75 -2.60 -27.21
C SER A 60 -9.23 -2.26 -25.80
N ILE A 61 -9.51 -0.97 -25.55
CA ILE A 61 -10.10 -0.51 -24.28
C ILE A 61 -11.61 -0.69 -24.35
N SER A 62 -12.16 -1.53 -23.47
CA SER A 62 -13.60 -1.79 -23.37
C SER A 62 -14.32 -0.85 -22.41
N SER A 63 -13.64 -0.44 -21.33
CA SER A 63 -14.18 0.46 -20.30
C SER A 63 -13.06 1.09 -19.48
N SER A 64 -13.36 2.17 -18.77
CA SER A 64 -12.39 2.89 -17.94
C SER A 64 -12.96 3.18 -16.56
N PHE A 65 -12.11 3.06 -15.54
CA PHE A 65 -12.39 3.40 -14.15
C PHE A 65 -11.40 4.45 -13.69
N SER A 66 -11.86 5.45 -12.95
CA SER A 66 -10.99 6.48 -12.38
C SER A 66 -11.32 6.70 -10.91
N ASN A 67 -10.29 6.71 -10.07
CA ASN A 67 -10.38 7.24 -8.71
C ASN A 67 -10.10 8.76 -8.79
N PRO A 68 -11.07 9.63 -8.43
CA PRO A 68 -10.91 11.08 -8.57
C PRO A 68 -9.96 11.69 -7.54
N ALA A 69 -9.50 10.91 -6.57
CA ALA A 69 -8.68 11.45 -5.51
C ALA A 69 -7.39 12.10 -6.00
N THR A 70 -7.06 13.24 -5.39
CA THR A 70 -5.91 14.04 -5.78
C THR A 70 -4.61 13.40 -5.28
N PHE A 71 -3.57 13.45 -6.10
CA PHE A 71 -2.24 13.02 -5.68
C PHE A 71 -1.63 14.05 -4.72
N ASP A 72 -1.29 13.63 -3.50
CA ASP A 72 -0.75 14.49 -2.45
C ASP A 72 0.79 14.51 -2.39
N GLY A 73 1.47 13.76 -3.26
CA GLY A 73 2.92 13.68 -3.31
C GLY A 73 3.60 13.00 -2.11
N HIS A 74 2.86 12.43 -1.15
CA HIS A 74 3.45 11.78 0.01
C HIS A 74 3.92 10.36 -0.32
N LEU A 75 5.08 9.98 0.24
CA LEU A 75 5.51 8.59 0.31
C LEU A 75 4.57 7.82 1.24
N ARG A 76 4.16 6.62 0.85
CA ARG A 76 3.31 5.75 1.68
C ARG A 76 4.11 4.52 2.08
N ILE A 77 4.47 4.46 3.35
CA ILE A 77 5.37 3.44 3.89
C ILE A 77 4.61 2.60 4.90
N TYR A 78 4.71 1.29 4.71
CA TYR A 78 4.12 0.26 5.55
C TYR A 78 5.25 -0.42 6.33
N PRO A 79 5.72 0.12 7.47
CA PRO A 79 6.78 -0.51 8.27
C PRO A 79 6.37 -1.88 8.82
N VAL A 80 5.07 -2.18 8.87
CA VAL A 80 4.50 -3.47 9.27
C VAL A 80 3.15 -3.69 8.57
N LEU A 81 2.77 -4.95 8.31
CA LEU A 81 1.46 -5.30 7.71
C LEU A 81 0.50 -6.04 8.64
N ARG A 82 0.95 -6.42 9.84
CA ARG A 82 0.09 -6.95 10.89
C ARG A 82 -0.77 -5.84 11.49
N CYS A 83 -1.98 -6.19 11.91
CA CYS A 83 -2.93 -5.33 12.61
C CYS A 83 -3.40 -6.03 13.88
N ASN A 84 -3.82 -5.26 14.88
CA ASN A 84 -4.48 -5.75 16.10
C ASN A 84 -5.99 -5.96 15.93
N LEU A 85 -6.58 -5.46 14.85
CA LEU A 85 -7.99 -5.66 14.51
C LEU A 85 -8.17 -6.77 13.48
N ALA A 86 -9.38 -7.34 13.41
CA ALA A 86 -9.75 -8.43 12.51
C ALA A 86 -11.02 -8.07 11.73
N CYS A 87 -11.01 -6.90 11.08
CA CYS A 87 -12.18 -6.33 10.43
C CYS A 87 -12.67 -7.25 9.29
N ALA A 88 -13.93 -7.65 9.32
CA ALA A 88 -14.54 -8.48 8.28
C ALA A 88 -14.56 -7.80 6.90
N TYR A 89 -14.62 -6.47 6.89
CA TYR A 89 -14.57 -5.64 5.69
C TYR A 89 -13.14 -5.27 5.25
N CYS A 90 -12.10 -5.84 5.86
CA CYS A 90 -10.72 -5.56 5.46
C CYS A 90 -10.40 -6.20 4.11
N VAL A 91 -10.42 -5.37 3.05
CA VAL A 91 -10.24 -5.79 1.66
C VAL A 91 -8.94 -6.57 1.42
N ASN A 92 -7.94 -6.36 2.27
CA ASN A 92 -6.60 -6.90 2.07
C ASN A 92 -6.54 -8.44 2.19
N GLU A 93 -7.41 -9.02 3.01
CA GLU A 93 -7.46 -10.47 3.26
C GLU A 93 -8.30 -11.20 2.21
N GLU A 94 -9.23 -10.52 1.56
CA GLU A 94 -10.11 -11.10 0.55
C GLU A 94 -9.39 -11.35 -0.80
N MET A 95 -8.24 -10.72 -1.04
CA MET A 95 -7.55 -10.72 -2.34
C MET A 95 -6.61 -11.92 -2.56
N GLY A 96 -6.53 -12.83 -1.58
CA GLY A 96 -5.69 -14.03 -1.61
C GLY A 96 -4.69 -14.11 -0.45
N PRO A 97 -3.76 -15.09 -0.47
CA PRO A 97 -2.81 -15.29 0.61
C PRO A 97 -1.94 -14.05 0.86
N THR A 98 -2.01 -13.50 2.06
CA THR A 98 -1.24 -12.31 2.46
C THR A 98 0.07 -12.72 3.12
N VAL A 99 1.12 -11.92 2.89
CA VAL A 99 2.41 -12.00 3.58
C VAL A 99 2.44 -10.85 4.56
N LYS A 100 2.54 -11.16 5.85
CA LYS A 100 2.54 -10.13 6.92
C LYS A 100 3.79 -10.11 7.76
N ASP A 101 4.55 -11.20 7.73
CA ASP A 101 5.80 -11.36 8.47
C ASP A 101 6.97 -11.00 7.57
N TYR A 102 7.67 -9.93 7.96
CA TYR A 102 8.85 -9.45 7.28
C TYR A 102 10.00 -9.28 8.29
N PRO A 103 11.25 -9.42 7.85
CA PRO A 103 12.39 -8.97 8.64
C PRO A 103 12.21 -7.50 9.04
N ARG A 104 12.46 -7.20 10.32
CA ARG A 104 12.37 -5.83 10.82
C ARG A 104 13.49 -5.00 10.21
N VAL A 105 13.13 -3.87 9.62
CA VAL A 105 14.04 -2.78 9.27
C VAL A 105 14.10 -1.81 10.46
N GLU A 106 15.30 -1.43 10.88
CA GLU A 106 15.47 -0.52 12.02
C GLU A 106 15.07 0.93 11.67
N PRO A 107 14.58 1.72 12.66
CA PRO A 107 14.12 3.08 12.45
C PRO A 107 15.12 3.99 11.74
N GLU A 108 16.41 3.83 12.01
CA GLU A 108 17.50 4.63 11.44
C GLU A 108 17.61 4.44 9.93
N ALA A 109 17.45 3.19 9.46
CA ALA A 109 17.50 2.88 8.02
C ALA A 109 16.31 3.51 7.28
N TRP A 110 15.12 3.47 7.90
CA TRP A 110 13.94 4.15 7.37
C TRP A 110 14.15 5.67 7.31
N ALA A 111 14.59 6.29 8.41
CA ALA A 111 14.82 7.72 8.48
C ALA A 111 15.85 8.17 7.43
N GLN A 112 16.97 7.45 7.29
CA GLN A 112 17.97 7.73 6.26
C GLN A 112 17.39 7.67 4.84
N ALA A 113 16.56 6.67 4.54
CA ALA A 113 15.95 6.53 3.22
C ALA A 113 14.89 7.62 2.94
N ILE A 114 14.05 7.96 3.92
CA ILE A 114 13.05 9.02 3.82
C ILE A 114 13.73 10.38 3.62
N ASN A 115 14.74 10.69 4.43
CA ASN A 115 15.45 11.97 4.38
C ASN A 115 16.21 12.11 3.05
N ARG A 116 16.84 11.03 2.56
CA ARG A 116 17.43 10.99 1.21
C ARG A 116 16.42 11.27 0.10
N ALA A 117 15.19 10.77 0.25
CA ALA A 117 14.14 10.99 -0.74
C ALA A 117 13.58 12.42 -0.69
N GLY A 118 13.72 13.13 0.43
CA GLY A 118 13.31 14.53 0.56
C GLY A 118 11.80 14.75 0.39
N ARG A 119 10.96 13.77 0.77
CA ARG A 119 9.52 13.80 0.57
C ARG A 119 8.75 13.61 1.87
N HIS A 120 7.62 14.31 1.96
CA HIS A 120 6.65 14.08 3.03
C HIS A 120 6.18 12.62 3.03
N VAL A 121 5.80 12.11 4.20
CA VAL A 121 5.53 10.69 4.40
C VAL A 121 4.21 10.46 5.14
N VAL A 122 3.54 9.39 4.74
CA VAL A 122 2.46 8.72 5.46
C VAL A 122 3.01 7.37 5.92
N LEU A 123 3.08 7.18 7.23
CA LEU A 123 3.39 5.90 7.87
C LEU A 123 2.07 5.19 8.17
N THR A 124 1.91 3.98 7.65
CA THR A 124 0.64 3.23 7.70
C THR A 124 0.92 1.72 7.74
N GLY A 125 -0.02 0.89 7.27
CA GLY A 125 -0.02 -0.55 7.37
C GLY A 125 -0.80 -1.03 8.57
N GLY A 126 -1.02 -2.35 8.63
CA GLY A 126 -2.12 -2.96 9.41
C GLY A 126 -2.47 -2.16 10.67
N GLU A 127 -1.55 -2.11 11.63
CA GLU A 127 -1.51 -1.05 12.64
C GLU A 127 -0.06 -0.54 12.80
N PRO A 128 0.28 0.71 12.43
CA PRO A 128 1.66 1.19 12.46
C PRO A 128 2.28 1.18 13.85
N PHE A 129 1.50 1.36 14.93
CA PHE A 129 2.05 1.28 16.28
C PHE A 129 2.51 -0.14 16.64
N LEU A 130 2.17 -1.20 15.89
CA LEU A 130 2.81 -2.52 16.08
C LEU A 130 4.28 -2.55 15.63
N TYR A 131 4.74 -1.56 14.86
CA TYR A 131 6.15 -1.39 14.55
C TYR A 131 6.91 -0.82 15.77
N LYS A 132 7.87 -1.60 16.26
CA LYS A 132 8.74 -1.18 17.38
C LYS A 132 9.69 -0.08 16.90
N GLY A 133 9.56 1.11 17.50
CA GLY A 133 10.40 2.27 17.18
C GLY A 133 9.76 3.26 16.20
N LEU A 134 8.43 3.21 16.00
CA LEU A 134 7.71 4.18 15.17
C LEU A 134 7.97 5.62 15.61
N GLU A 135 7.99 5.86 16.91
CA GLU A 135 8.18 7.20 17.50
C GLU A 135 9.60 7.72 17.26
N ALA A 136 10.60 6.83 17.40
CA ALA A 136 11.98 7.13 17.06
C ALA A 136 12.13 7.45 15.57
N LEU A 137 11.49 6.66 14.69
CA LEU A 137 11.45 6.93 13.26
C LEU A 137 10.85 8.32 12.97
N CYS A 138 9.67 8.63 13.52
CA CYS A 138 9.04 9.94 13.37
C CYS A 138 10.02 11.06 13.75
N ASN A 139 10.62 10.99 14.94
CA ASN A 139 11.53 12.02 15.45
C ASN A 139 12.83 12.16 14.63
N MET A 140 13.29 11.11 13.94
CA MET A 140 14.50 11.14 13.10
C MET A 140 14.28 11.64 11.66
N ILE A 141 13.04 11.70 11.19
CA ILE A 141 12.72 12.26 9.88
C ILE A 141 13.04 13.77 9.91
N ASP A 142 13.59 14.28 8.82
CA ASP A 142 13.93 15.70 8.65
C ASP A 142 12.76 16.59 9.10
N PRO A 143 13.00 17.59 9.98
CA PRO A 143 11.94 18.47 10.50
C PRO A 143 11.15 19.22 9.42
N GLN A 144 11.73 19.44 8.23
CA GLN A 144 11.05 20.10 7.11
C GLN A 144 10.03 19.18 6.42
N LEU A 145 10.16 17.86 6.57
CA LEU A 145 9.27 16.90 5.95
C LEU A 145 8.06 16.63 6.85
N LYS A 146 6.85 16.81 6.33
CA LYS A 146 5.61 16.47 7.06
C LYS A 146 5.51 14.96 7.28
N VAL A 147 5.10 14.58 8.48
CA VAL A 147 4.86 13.19 8.89
C VAL A 147 3.38 13.02 9.22
N ARG A 148 2.76 12.03 8.56
CA ARG A 148 1.41 11.57 8.85
C ARG A 148 1.44 10.11 9.31
N VAL A 149 0.55 9.74 10.22
CA VAL A 149 0.40 8.35 10.70
C VAL A 149 -1.06 7.95 10.57
N TYR A 150 -1.34 6.84 9.88
CA TYR A 150 -2.69 6.31 9.69
C TYR A 150 -2.87 5.12 10.61
N THR A 151 -3.76 5.22 11.61
CA THR A 151 -3.83 4.29 12.75
C THR A 151 -5.25 4.09 13.24
N ASN A 152 -5.52 2.93 13.83
CA ASN A 152 -6.78 2.70 14.55
C ASN A 152 -6.76 3.24 15.98
N LEU A 153 -5.60 3.62 16.51
CA LEU A 153 -5.42 4.21 17.85
C LEU A 153 -5.96 3.36 19.02
N CYS A 154 -6.22 2.06 18.83
CA CYS A 154 -6.87 1.18 19.82
C CYS A 154 -5.88 0.53 20.81
N LEU A 155 -4.58 0.81 20.71
CA LEU A 155 -3.55 0.32 21.63
C LEU A 155 -3.38 1.27 22.84
N ASP A 156 -2.70 0.84 23.91
CA ASP A 156 -2.27 1.80 24.96
C ASP A 156 -1.06 2.59 24.45
N LEU A 157 -1.28 3.87 24.13
CA LEU A 157 -0.30 4.71 23.42
C LEU A 157 0.14 5.93 24.22
N ALA A 158 -0.34 6.14 25.45
CA ALA A 158 -0.08 7.38 26.20
C ALA A 158 1.43 7.73 26.29
N LYS A 159 2.26 6.76 26.68
CA LYS A 159 3.73 6.93 26.76
C LYS A 159 4.41 7.11 25.40
N ARG A 160 3.81 6.55 24.35
CA ARG A 160 4.36 6.57 22.99
C ARG A 160 4.08 7.91 22.35
N LEU A 161 2.84 8.39 22.44
CA LEU A 161 2.43 9.71 21.97
C LEU A 161 3.22 10.82 22.65
N SER A 162 3.44 10.74 23.97
CA SER A 162 4.23 11.74 24.70
C SER A 162 5.72 11.76 24.34
N SER A 163 6.24 10.72 23.68
CA SER A 163 7.63 10.65 23.22
C SER A 163 7.87 11.31 21.85
N LEU A 164 6.80 11.70 21.14
CA LEU A 164 6.89 12.42 19.88
C LEU A 164 7.24 13.88 20.14
N THR A 165 8.39 14.31 19.61
CA THR A 165 8.98 15.64 19.87
C THR A 165 8.91 16.57 18.66
N ARG A 166 8.12 16.20 17.65
CA ARG A 166 7.97 16.92 16.40
C ARG A 166 6.51 16.94 15.94
N PRO A 167 6.14 17.86 15.03
CA PRO A 167 4.84 17.84 14.38
C PRO A 167 4.54 16.50 13.70
N VAL A 168 3.44 15.86 14.11
CA VAL A 168 2.86 14.65 13.49
C VAL A 168 1.35 14.82 13.39
N HIS A 169 0.79 14.49 12.23
CA HIS A 169 -0.66 14.47 12.02
C HIS A 169 -1.18 13.03 11.93
N PHE A 170 -2.14 12.69 12.79
CA PHE A 170 -2.76 11.37 12.81
C PHE A 170 -4.04 11.37 11.97
N TYR A 171 -4.13 10.46 11.02
CA TYR A 171 -5.41 10.11 10.41
C TYR A 171 -5.93 8.87 11.14
N VAL A 172 -6.99 9.05 11.91
CA VAL A 172 -7.46 8.06 12.88
C VAL A 172 -8.77 7.45 12.43
N SER A 173 -8.79 6.13 12.33
CA SER A 173 -9.96 5.34 11.93
C SER A 173 -10.53 4.57 13.13
N TRP A 174 -11.75 4.92 13.56
CA TRP A 174 -12.53 4.06 14.44
C TRP A 174 -13.17 2.93 13.62
N HIS A 175 -13.09 1.71 14.15
CA HIS A 175 -13.60 0.51 13.49
C HIS A 175 -14.70 -0.13 14.35
N PRO A 176 -15.98 0.22 14.11
CA PRO A 176 -17.09 -0.30 14.91
C PRO A 176 -17.17 -1.83 14.86
N GLY A 177 -17.62 -2.43 15.96
CA GLY A 177 -17.78 -3.89 16.07
C GLY A 177 -16.49 -4.70 16.22
N GLN A 178 -15.32 -4.05 16.34
CA GLN A 178 -14.03 -4.73 16.58
C GLN A 178 -13.69 -4.94 18.06
N ASN A 179 -14.65 -4.72 18.97
CA ASN A 179 -14.47 -4.78 20.43
C ASN A 179 -13.28 -3.95 20.94
N ALA A 180 -12.98 -2.85 20.25
CA ALA A 180 -11.98 -1.90 20.70
C ALA A 180 -12.48 -1.14 21.94
N ASP A 181 -11.55 -0.82 22.83
CA ASP A 181 -11.82 -0.09 24.07
C ASP A 181 -12.05 1.40 23.76
N ARG A 182 -13.32 1.83 23.80
CA ARG A 182 -13.74 3.22 23.51
C ARG A 182 -13.06 4.25 24.42
N GLU A 183 -12.93 3.93 25.71
CA GLU A 183 -12.30 4.83 26.70
C GLU A 183 -10.81 5.00 26.40
N ARG A 184 -10.14 3.91 26.02
CA ARG A 184 -8.74 3.98 25.59
C ARG A 184 -8.55 4.77 24.31
N PHE A 185 -9.40 4.56 23.32
CA PHE A 185 -9.39 5.33 22.08
C PHE A 185 -9.54 6.83 22.38
N LEU A 186 -10.53 7.19 23.19
CA LEU A 186 -10.77 8.58 23.59
C LEU A 186 -9.59 9.16 24.41
N ALA A 187 -9.01 8.37 25.32
CA ALA A 187 -7.84 8.79 26.09
C ALA A 187 -6.63 9.08 25.19
N ASN A 188 -6.42 8.29 24.14
CA ASN A 188 -5.36 8.53 23.16
C ASN A 188 -5.64 9.79 22.32
N ILE A 189 -6.90 10.04 21.92
CA ILE A 189 -7.29 11.29 21.26
C ILE A 189 -6.99 12.49 22.17
N GLY A 190 -7.41 12.44 23.44
CA GLY A 190 -7.12 13.48 24.41
C GLY A 190 -5.62 13.70 24.62
N ALA A 191 -4.80 12.64 24.57
CA ALA A 191 -3.34 12.76 24.63
C ALA A 191 -2.75 13.45 23.38
N ILE A 192 -3.35 13.27 22.20
CA ILE A 192 -2.99 14.00 20.99
C ILE A 192 -3.37 15.48 21.13
N GLU A 193 -4.61 15.77 21.54
CA GLU A 193 -5.13 17.14 21.69
C GLU A 193 -4.39 17.95 22.76
N ALA A 194 -3.91 17.29 23.83
CA ALA A 194 -3.11 17.93 24.87
C ALA A 194 -1.67 18.27 24.42
N SER A 195 -1.21 17.75 23.28
CA SER A 195 0.14 17.96 22.78
C SER A 195 0.23 19.17 21.85
N LEU A 196 1.29 19.98 21.99
CA LEU A 196 1.60 21.08 21.08
C LEU A 196 2.16 20.62 19.73
N HIS A 197 2.49 19.35 19.59
CA HIS A 197 3.12 18.78 18.40
C HIS A 197 2.21 17.85 17.61
N LEU A 198 1.09 17.42 18.20
CA LEU A 198 0.25 16.40 17.58
C LEU A 198 -1.06 17.02 17.13
N SER A 199 -1.63 16.46 16.08
CA SER A 199 -2.95 16.82 15.58
C SER A 199 -3.59 15.57 15.01
N HIS A 200 -4.91 15.58 14.86
CA HIS A 200 -5.62 14.46 14.27
C HIS A 200 -6.77 14.89 13.37
N THR A 201 -7.19 13.95 12.51
CA THR A 201 -8.50 13.89 11.89
C THR A 201 -9.05 12.52 12.21
N THR A 202 -10.27 12.46 12.76
CA THR A 202 -10.87 11.21 13.23
C THR A 202 -12.15 10.94 12.46
N HIS A 203 -12.28 9.70 11.98
CA HIS A 203 -13.48 9.22 11.31
C HIS A 203 -13.81 7.80 11.80
N ALA A 204 -15.00 7.31 11.49
CA ALA A 204 -15.41 5.93 11.65
C ALA A 204 -15.62 5.29 10.27
N ILE A 205 -15.32 4.00 10.17
CA ILE A 205 -15.60 3.23 8.96
C ILE A 205 -17.06 2.80 8.94
N GLU A 206 -17.78 3.22 7.91
CA GLU A 206 -19.14 2.78 7.63
C GLU A 206 -19.11 1.51 6.77
N ALA A 207 -19.15 0.36 7.43
CA ALA A 207 -19.27 -0.94 6.76
C ALA A 207 -20.57 -1.65 7.17
N LEU A 208 -21.16 -2.40 6.23
CA LEU A 208 -22.44 -3.08 6.41
C LEU A 208 -22.49 -3.95 7.67
N GLU A 209 -21.42 -4.70 7.93
CA GLU A 209 -21.29 -5.61 9.08
C GLU A 209 -21.18 -4.90 10.43
N SER A 210 -20.94 -3.59 10.41
CA SER A 210 -20.68 -2.77 11.59
C SER A 210 -21.81 -1.78 11.90
N THR A 211 -22.87 -1.77 11.07
CA THR A 211 -23.98 -0.80 11.14
C THR A 211 -24.62 -0.73 12.53
N ASP A 212 -24.87 -1.88 13.15
CA ASP A 212 -25.53 -1.94 14.46
C ASP A 212 -24.67 -1.33 15.58
N PHE A 213 -23.34 -1.47 15.47
CA PHE A 213 -22.39 -0.89 16.43
C PHE A 213 -22.13 0.59 16.15
N LEU A 214 -22.14 0.99 14.88
CA LEU A 214 -21.77 2.33 14.44
C LEU A 214 -22.66 3.39 15.10
N ALA A 215 -23.98 3.21 15.09
CA ALA A 215 -24.90 4.19 15.67
C ALA A 215 -24.67 4.38 17.19
N GLU A 216 -24.42 3.29 17.91
CA GLU A 216 -24.12 3.32 19.34
C GLU A 216 -22.76 4.00 19.62
N ASP A 217 -21.73 3.64 18.85
CA ASP A 217 -20.39 4.21 18.97
C ASP A 217 -20.41 5.73 18.71
N LEU A 218 -21.07 6.17 17.62
CA LEU A 218 -21.18 7.59 17.28
C LEU A 218 -21.87 8.39 18.38
N ALA A 219 -22.98 7.88 18.93
CA ALA A 219 -23.66 8.52 20.05
C ALA A 219 -22.76 8.59 21.29
N TRP A 220 -22.06 7.50 21.61
CA TRP A 220 -21.17 7.43 22.76
C TRP A 220 -20.01 8.44 22.70
N PHE A 221 -19.41 8.62 21.52
CA PHE A 221 -18.34 9.60 21.29
C PHE A 221 -18.88 11.04 21.27
N ALA A 222 -20.04 11.26 20.65
CA ALA A 222 -20.67 12.58 20.61
C ALA A 222 -21.01 13.10 22.01
N ASP A 223 -21.52 12.24 22.89
CA ASP A 223 -21.78 12.57 24.31
C ASP A 223 -20.51 12.97 25.08
N ARG A 224 -19.32 12.66 24.54
CA ARG A 224 -18.01 13.00 25.08
C ARG A 224 -17.29 14.06 24.24
N ASN A 225 -18.02 14.78 23.40
CA ASN A 225 -17.54 15.86 22.53
C ASN A 225 -16.54 15.42 21.44
N LEU A 226 -16.51 14.14 21.08
CA LEU A 226 -15.76 13.66 19.92
C LEU A 226 -16.73 13.36 18.78
N ILE A 227 -16.68 14.17 17.73
CA ILE A 227 -17.46 13.94 16.51
C ILE A 227 -16.59 13.17 15.52
N LEU A 228 -17.13 12.10 14.97
CA LEU A 228 -16.46 11.27 13.97
C LEU A 228 -17.12 11.48 12.61
N ASP A 229 -16.31 11.82 11.61
CA ASP A 229 -16.75 11.77 10.22
C ASP A 229 -16.96 10.31 9.78
N LEU A 230 -17.67 10.08 8.68
CA LEU A 230 -17.86 8.74 8.12
C LEU A 230 -17.02 8.56 6.86
N ASP A 231 -16.19 7.52 6.86
CA ASP A 231 -15.54 7.03 5.66
C ASP A 231 -16.28 5.80 5.14
N PRO A 232 -16.66 5.77 3.86
CA PRO A 232 -17.42 4.68 3.29
C PRO A 232 -16.57 3.41 3.18
N ASP A 233 -17.26 2.26 3.21
CA ASP A 233 -16.65 0.96 2.92
C ASP A 233 -15.90 0.97 1.58
N GLN A 234 -14.64 0.55 1.65
CA GLN A 234 -13.75 0.55 0.52
C GLN A 234 -14.12 -0.53 -0.51
N ARG A 235 -14.85 -1.57 -0.12
CA ARG A 235 -15.27 -2.66 -1.03
C ARG A 235 -16.17 -2.20 -2.17
N GLY A 236 -16.76 -1.01 -2.08
CA GLY A 236 -17.53 -0.39 -3.16
C GLY A 236 -16.72 -0.07 -4.43
N PHE A 237 -15.40 -0.25 -4.43
CA PHE A 237 -14.57 -0.07 -5.61
C PHE A 237 -14.85 -1.15 -6.67
N ALA A 238 -15.24 -0.72 -7.87
CA ALA A 238 -15.61 -1.62 -8.97
C ALA A 238 -14.53 -2.67 -9.31
N GLY A 239 -13.24 -2.38 -9.11
CA GLY A 239 -12.14 -3.34 -9.35
C GLY A 239 -11.83 -4.29 -8.20
N SER A 240 -12.63 -4.29 -7.13
CA SER A 240 -12.49 -5.13 -5.93
C SER A 240 -13.47 -6.30 -5.96
N GLY A 241 -13.10 -7.44 -5.37
CA GLY A 241 -14.02 -8.55 -5.07
C GLY A 241 -14.66 -9.25 -6.29
N GLN A 242 -14.11 -9.12 -7.50
CA GLN A 242 -14.68 -9.79 -8.67
C GLN A 242 -14.27 -11.27 -8.69
N ALA A 243 -15.21 -12.13 -9.11
CA ALA A 243 -14.97 -13.57 -9.26
C ALA A 243 -13.85 -13.89 -10.27
N THR A 244 -13.73 -13.08 -11.33
CA THR A 244 -12.74 -13.25 -12.39
C THR A 244 -11.85 -12.04 -12.53
N ALA A 245 -10.55 -12.29 -12.61
CA ALA A 245 -9.57 -11.26 -12.91
C ALA A 245 -9.59 -10.93 -14.41
N ARG A 246 -9.42 -9.65 -14.74
CA ARG A 246 -9.36 -9.15 -16.12
C ARG A 246 -8.07 -8.35 -16.36
N PRO A 247 -7.53 -8.37 -17.58
CA PRO A 247 -6.43 -7.49 -17.94
C PRO A 247 -6.90 -6.03 -17.97
N ALA A 248 -6.07 -5.15 -17.44
CA ALA A 248 -6.29 -3.72 -17.44
C ALA A 248 -4.96 -2.98 -17.58
N LEU A 249 -5.02 -1.81 -18.19
CA LEU A 249 -3.93 -0.86 -18.19
C LEU A 249 -4.09 0.06 -16.98
N CYS A 250 -3.21 -0.11 -15.99
CA CYS A 250 -3.25 0.61 -14.73
C CYS A 250 -2.29 1.80 -14.75
N ARG A 251 -2.81 2.99 -14.46
CA ARG A 251 -2.07 4.25 -14.34
C ARG A 251 -2.17 4.78 -12.93
N ARG A 252 -1.02 4.96 -12.25
CA ARG A 252 -0.98 5.47 -10.87
C ARG A 252 0.19 6.41 -10.65
N LYS A 253 -0.03 7.45 -9.84
CA LYS A 253 1.05 8.34 -9.37
C LYS A 253 1.65 7.91 -8.04
N ILE A 254 0.95 7.07 -7.29
CA ILE A 254 1.38 6.59 -5.97
C ILE A 254 2.16 5.29 -6.09
N ILE A 255 3.22 5.20 -5.28
CA ILE A 255 4.02 4.00 -5.10
C ILE A 255 4.08 3.73 -3.61
N LEU A 256 3.69 2.51 -3.25
CA LEU A 256 3.66 2.04 -1.87
C LEU A 256 5.00 1.38 -1.55
N ILE A 257 5.43 1.46 -0.30
CA ILE A 257 6.69 0.88 0.17
C ILE A 257 6.36 -0.11 1.29
N GLY A 258 6.67 -1.38 1.10
CA GLY A 258 6.44 -2.46 2.06
C GLY A 258 7.47 -2.51 3.20
N PRO A 259 7.30 -3.41 4.18
CA PRO A 259 8.15 -3.49 5.37
C PRO A 259 9.64 -3.78 5.10
N ASP A 260 9.94 -4.42 3.98
CA ASP A 260 11.27 -4.75 3.48
C ASP A 260 11.89 -3.65 2.60
N GLY A 261 11.20 -2.53 2.43
CA GLY A 261 11.58 -1.46 1.50
C GLY A 261 11.19 -1.71 0.05
N ALA A 262 10.61 -2.87 -0.29
CA ALA A 262 10.19 -3.13 -1.66
C ALA A 262 9.02 -2.21 -2.05
N ARG A 263 9.07 -1.70 -3.29
CA ARG A 263 8.08 -0.80 -3.85
C ARG A 263 7.02 -1.56 -4.63
N TYR A 264 5.77 -1.20 -4.42
CA TYR A 264 4.61 -1.84 -5.03
C TYR A 264 3.68 -0.81 -5.65
N GLN A 265 3.05 -1.19 -6.76
CA GLN A 265 2.10 -0.32 -7.47
C GLN A 265 0.76 -0.19 -6.72
N CYS A 266 0.34 -1.21 -5.98
CA CYS A 266 -0.93 -1.21 -5.27
C CYS A 266 -0.91 -2.06 -4.00
N VAL A 267 -1.89 -1.83 -3.12
CA VAL A 267 -1.98 -2.52 -1.83
C VAL A 267 -2.15 -4.02 -2.03
N SER A 268 -2.95 -4.47 -3.01
CA SER A 268 -3.13 -5.90 -3.30
C SER A 268 -1.82 -6.61 -3.66
N LYS A 269 -0.95 -5.96 -4.43
CA LYS A 269 0.39 -6.49 -4.74
C LYS A 269 1.32 -6.45 -3.55
N LEU A 270 1.28 -5.36 -2.78
CA LEU A 270 2.05 -5.21 -1.54
C LEU A 270 1.71 -6.31 -0.53
N MET A 271 0.43 -6.52 -0.23
CA MET A 271 -0.06 -7.50 0.74
C MET A 271 0.27 -8.94 0.32
N ARG A 272 0.37 -9.22 -0.98
CA ARG A 272 0.72 -10.55 -1.52
C ARG A 272 2.21 -10.70 -1.86
N ALA A 273 3.04 -9.70 -1.56
CA ALA A 273 4.45 -9.64 -1.94
C ALA A 273 4.71 -9.91 -3.43
N LYS A 274 3.82 -9.42 -4.32
CA LYS A 274 3.81 -9.77 -5.74
C LYS A 274 4.35 -8.64 -6.61
N ASP A 275 5.21 -8.98 -7.57
CA ASP A 275 5.82 -8.07 -8.57
C ASP A 275 6.42 -6.78 -7.96
N PRO A 276 7.37 -6.89 -7.01
CA PRO A 276 8.04 -5.71 -6.46
C PRO A 276 8.81 -4.96 -7.57
N LEU A 277 8.74 -3.64 -7.55
CA LEU A 277 9.32 -2.77 -8.59
C LEU A 277 10.82 -2.52 -8.36
N SER A 278 11.16 -1.99 -7.20
CA SER A 278 12.52 -1.64 -6.76
C SER A 278 12.55 -1.57 -5.25
N ASN A 279 13.73 -1.50 -4.63
CA ASN A 279 13.85 -1.35 -3.18
C ASN A 279 14.22 0.10 -2.80
N PHE A 280 13.45 0.69 -1.91
CA PHE A 280 13.60 2.06 -1.43
C PHE A 280 14.83 2.24 -0.50
N LEU A 281 15.20 1.19 0.23
CA LEU A 281 16.27 1.21 1.22
C LEU A 281 17.67 1.11 0.59
N THR A 282 17.81 0.44 -0.56
CA THR A 282 19.13 0.08 -1.12
C THR A 282 19.88 1.21 -1.84
N GLY A 283 19.33 2.44 -1.90
CA GLY A 283 20.07 3.62 -2.34
C GLY A 283 20.47 3.70 -3.81
N SER A 284 20.25 2.65 -4.61
CA SER A 284 20.38 2.70 -6.07
C SER A 284 19.31 3.62 -6.67
N ALA A 285 19.71 4.48 -7.61
CA ALA A 285 18.85 5.49 -8.21
C ALA A 285 17.51 4.86 -8.64
N PRO A 286 16.39 5.24 -8.02
CA PRO A 286 15.13 4.54 -8.18
C PRO A 286 14.58 4.81 -9.58
N THR A 287 13.72 3.91 -10.07
CA THR A 287 12.61 4.34 -10.93
C THR A 287 12.05 5.64 -10.34
N PRO A 288 12.06 6.77 -11.06
CA PRO A 288 11.73 8.08 -10.51
C PRO A 288 10.46 7.97 -9.66
N ILE A 289 10.51 8.41 -8.41
CA ILE A 289 9.29 8.51 -7.61
C ILE A 289 8.59 9.77 -8.14
N PRO A 290 7.42 9.68 -8.82
CA PRO A 290 6.81 10.84 -9.43
C PRO A 290 6.69 11.97 -8.41
N THR A 291 7.34 13.11 -8.68
CA THR A 291 7.22 14.29 -7.81
C THR A 291 5.84 14.92 -8.01
N HIS A 292 5.48 15.89 -7.16
CA HIS A 292 4.21 16.64 -7.33
C HIS A 292 4.12 17.33 -8.70
N THR A 293 5.27 17.66 -9.30
CA THR A 293 5.39 18.33 -10.59
C THR A 293 5.56 17.37 -11.76
N ASP A 294 5.95 16.12 -11.52
CA ASP A 294 6.10 15.13 -12.57
C ASP A 294 4.73 14.55 -12.91
N ALA A 295 4.25 14.87 -14.11
CA ALA A 295 3.05 14.29 -14.71
C ALA A 295 3.20 12.78 -15.02
N GLU A 296 4.36 12.18 -14.75
CA GLU A 296 4.66 10.80 -15.13
C GLU A 296 3.90 9.81 -14.23
N GLU A 297 2.83 9.27 -14.79
CA GLU A 297 2.09 8.16 -14.21
C GLU A 297 2.87 6.87 -14.39
N LEU A 298 2.93 6.03 -13.35
CA LEU A 298 3.33 4.65 -13.54
C LEU A 298 2.26 3.93 -14.36
N LEU A 299 2.64 3.58 -15.57
CA LEU A 299 1.84 2.81 -16.49
C LEU A 299 2.25 1.34 -16.41
N SER A 300 1.29 0.45 -16.15
CA SER A 300 1.53 -1.00 -16.18
C SER A 300 0.37 -1.76 -16.79
N LEU A 301 0.69 -2.86 -17.48
CA LEU A 301 -0.28 -3.87 -17.85
C LEU A 301 -0.51 -4.78 -16.64
N CYS A 302 -1.73 -4.75 -16.09
CA CYS A 302 -2.13 -5.48 -14.90
C CYS A 302 -3.11 -6.60 -15.29
N PRO A 303 -2.78 -7.88 -15.06
CA PRO A 303 -3.70 -8.99 -15.37
C PRO A 303 -4.76 -9.23 -14.29
N GLU A 304 -4.78 -8.43 -13.22
CA GLU A 304 -5.53 -8.71 -11.97
C GLU A 304 -6.59 -7.65 -11.63
N PHE A 305 -7.12 -6.92 -12.61
CA PHE A 305 -8.30 -6.09 -12.34
C PHE A 305 -9.44 -6.97 -11.84
N GLY A 306 -10.13 -6.55 -10.79
CA GLY A 306 -11.10 -7.38 -10.07
C GLY A 306 -10.55 -7.95 -8.75
N ARG A 307 -9.22 -8.01 -8.60
CA ARG A 307 -8.52 -8.36 -7.35
C ARG A 307 -7.77 -7.16 -6.76
N CYS A 308 -8.30 -5.96 -7.00
CA CYS A 308 -7.71 -4.74 -6.49
C CYS A 308 -8.13 -4.56 -5.03
N ALA A 309 -7.16 -4.24 -4.18
CA ALA A 309 -7.45 -3.63 -2.88
C ALA A 309 -7.54 -2.12 -3.12
N PRO A 310 -8.74 -1.52 -3.08
CA PRO A 310 -8.90 -0.07 -3.14
C PRO A 310 -7.99 0.54 -2.09
N CYS A 311 -7.01 1.31 -2.54
CA CYS A 311 -6.05 1.92 -1.63
C CYS A 311 -6.74 3.16 -1.11
N ASP A 312 -7.42 3.15 0.05
CA ASP A 312 -8.08 4.26 0.79
C ASP A 312 -8.41 5.55 0.00
N GLN A 313 -8.96 5.43 -1.21
CA GLN A 313 -9.03 6.54 -2.19
C GLN A 313 -7.69 7.29 -2.37
N LEU A 314 -6.54 6.71 -2.08
CA LEU A 314 -5.23 7.32 -2.17
C LEU A 314 -4.83 7.47 -3.64
N GLY A 315 -4.87 8.74 -4.05
CA GLY A 315 -4.31 9.30 -5.27
C GLY A 315 -4.93 8.87 -6.57
N GLN A 316 -4.61 9.68 -7.57
CA GLN A 316 -5.15 9.58 -8.91
C GLN A 316 -4.77 8.23 -9.51
N THR A 317 -5.79 7.42 -9.79
CA THR A 317 -5.65 6.10 -10.38
C THR A 317 -6.63 5.99 -11.53
N ARG A 318 -6.14 5.55 -12.70
CA ARG A 318 -6.99 5.20 -13.85
C ARG A 318 -6.71 3.77 -14.28
N MET A 319 -7.77 3.02 -14.56
CA MET A 319 -7.67 1.64 -15.03
C MET A 319 -8.52 1.50 -16.29
N ASP A 320 -7.90 1.16 -17.41
CA ASP A 320 -8.61 0.88 -18.66
C ASP A 320 -8.68 -0.64 -18.86
N LEU A 321 -9.88 -1.23 -18.90
CA LEU A 321 -10.06 -2.66 -19.09
C LEU A 321 -9.81 -3.06 -20.53
N LEU A 322 -9.05 -4.13 -20.71
CA LEU A 322 -8.59 -4.57 -22.01
C LEU A 322 -9.37 -5.79 -22.48
N THR A 323 -9.72 -5.81 -23.76
CA THR A 323 -10.35 -6.93 -24.46
C THR A 323 -9.53 -7.31 -25.68
N SER A 324 -9.56 -8.59 -26.07
CA SER A 324 -8.90 -9.03 -27.31
C SER A 324 -9.78 -8.70 -28.51
N SER A 325 -9.17 -8.03 -29.49
CA SER A 325 -9.82 -7.63 -30.75
C SER A 325 -10.21 -8.83 -31.65
N SER A 326 -9.81 -10.05 -31.28
CA SER A 326 -10.09 -11.27 -32.04
C SER A 326 -11.46 -11.91 -31.76
N THR A 327 -12.21 -11.41 -30.77
CA THR A 327 -13.51 -11.97 -30.34
C THR A 327 -14.74 -11.37 -31.02
N GLU A 328 -14.57 -10.38 -31.91
CA GLU A 328 -15.66 -9.70 -32.63
C GLU A 328 -15.59 -9.85 -34.16
N ARG A 329 -15.07 -10.96 -34.68
CA ARG A 329 -15.35 -11.33 -36.09
C ARG A 329 -16.54 -12.29 -36.11
N PRO A 330 -17.70 -11.89 -36.67
CA PRO A 330 -18.90 -12.73 -36.74
C PRO A 330 -18.69 -13.99 -37.56
#